data_AF-A0A7Y3MDZ3-F1
#
_entry.id   AF-A0A7Y3MDZ3-F1
#
_cell.length_a   1.000
_cell.length_b   1.000
_cell.length_c   1.000
_cell.angle_alpha   90.00
_cell.angle_beta   90.00
_cell.angle_gamma   90.00
#
_symmetry.space_group_name_H-M   'P 1'
#
loop_
_entity.id
_entity.type
_entity.pdbx_description
1 polymer ?
#
loop_
_entity_poly.entity_id
_entity_poly.type
_entity_poly.pdbx_seq_one_letter_code
_entity_poly.pdbx_strand_id
1 'polypeptide(L)' 'MSLATIRDYQADQWRSTAAEVLGRLETRHFINGAFTDSVEGGRFESVNPATGDVLAEV' A
#
# COMPACT_ATOMS: atom_id res chain seq x y z
N MET A 1 20.52 -3.30 -3.26
CA MET A 1 20.52 -2.42 -2.07
C MET A 1 21.75 -2.75 -1.22
N SER A 2 22.47 -1.75 -0.72
CA SER A 2 23.61 -1.93 0.18
C SER A 2 23.26 -1.47 1.60
N LEU A 3 23.93 -2.01 2.62
CA LEU A 3 23.73 -1.58 4.03
C LEU A 3 24.04 -0.09 4.25
N ALA A 4 24.93 0.50 3.44
CA ALA A 4 25.24 1.92 3.49
C ALA A 4 24.02 2.78 3.13
N THR A 5 23.28 2.39 2.09
CA THR A 5 22.11 3.11 1.59
C THR A 5 20.90 3.06 2.55
N ILE A 6 20.82 2.03 3.40
CA ILE A 6 19.71 1.92 4.38
C ILE A 6 19.82 2.99 5.47
N ARG A 7 21.03 3.43 5.84
CA ARG A 7 21.25 4.46 6.88
C ARG A 7 20.70 5.83 6.49
N ASP A 8 20.56 6.08 5.19
CA ASP A 8 20.14 7.38 4.68
C ASP A 8 18.61 7.56 4.75
N TYR A 9 17.86 6.45 4.87
CA TYR A 9 16.40 6.50 4.98
C TYR A 9 15.94 6.77 6.41
N GLN A 10 15.47 7.99 6.63
CA GLN A 10 14.94 8.41 7.93
C GLN A 10 13.44 8.10 8.05
N ALA A 11 12.95 7.95 9.28
CA ALA A 11 11.54 7.66 9.54
C ALA A 11 10.59 8.68 8.88
N ASP A 12 10.98 9.96 8.85
CA ASP A 12 10.16 11.01 8.25
C ASP A 12 10.07 10.90 6.73
N GLN A 13 11.14 10.44 6.07
CA GLN A 13 11.10 10.18 4.63
C GLN A 13 10.10 9.07 4.33
N TRP A 14 10.11 7.98 5.11
CA TRP A 14 9.13 6.90 4.95
C TRP A 14 7.70 7.34 5.21
N ARG A 15 7.47 8.20 6.22
CA ARG A 15 6.14 8.79 6.48
C ARG A 15 5.67 9.66 5.31
N SER A 16 6.56 10.48 4.75
CA SER A 16 6.25 11.32 3.59
C SER A 16 5.90 10.46 2.37
N THR A 17 6.71 9.43 2.09
CA THR A 17 6.44 8.49 0.99
C THR A 17 5.10 7.78 1.22
N ALA A 18 4.82 7.31 2.44
CA ALA A 18 3.56 6.66 2.76
C ALA A 18 2.35 7.58 2.50
N ALA A 19 2.43 8.85 2.89
CA ALA A 19 1.39 9.83 2.63
C ALA A 19 1.20 10.10 1.12
N GLU A 20 2.28 10.13 0.34
CA GLU A 20 2.22 10.32 -1.12
C GLU A 20 1.55 9.14 -1.83
N VAL A 21 1.84 7.90 -1.41
CA VAL A 21 1.35 6.69 -2.09
C VAL A 21 -0.02 6.24 -1.62
N LEU A 22 -0.50 6.69 -0.45
CA LEU A 22 -1.76 6.23 0.14
C LEU A 22 -2.96 6.36 -0.81
N GLY A 23 -3.03 7.47 -1.57
CA GLY A 23 -4.10 7.70 -2.56
C GLY A 23 -3.94 6.95 -3.88
N ARG A 24 -2.91 6.11 -4.03
CA ARG A 24 -2.53 5.46 -5.30
C ARG A 24 -2.37 3.95 -5.16
N LEU A 25 -2.85 3.38 -4.06
CA LEU A 25 -2.83 1.94 -3.84
C LEU A 25 -3.75 1.26 -4.86
N GLU A 26 -3.20 0.31 -5.62
CA GLU A 26 -3.99 -0.54 -6.51
C GLU A 26 -4.54 -1.72 -5.70
N THR A 27 -5.87 -1.82 -5.65
CA THR A 27 -6.56 -2.75 -4.75
C THR A 27 -7.29 -3.86 -5.50
N ARG A 28 -7.31 -3.80 -6.83
CA ARG A 28 -7.97 -4.81 -7.67
C ARG A 28 -7.14 -6.08 -7.76
N HIS A 29 -7.81 -7.18 -8.12
CA HIS A 29 -7.14 -8.44 -8.41
C HIS A 29 -6.28 -8.30 -9.65
N PHE A 30 -5.17 -9.04 -9.72
CA PHE A 30 -4.38 -9.13 -10.94
C PHE A 30 -4.56 -10.52 -11.57
N ILE A 31 -5.37 -10.61 -12.62
CA ILE A 31 -5.78 -11.87 -13.26
C ILE A 31 -5.55 -11.75 -14.77
N ASN A 32 -4.91 -12.75 -15.38
CA ASN A 32 -4.60 -12.79 -16.82
C ASN A 32 -3.86 -11.54 -17.35
N GLY A 33 -2.98 -10.96 -16.53
CA GLY A 33 -2.17 -9.80 -16.92
C GLY A 33 -2.87 -8.45 -16.82
N ALA A 34 -4.05 -8.39 -16.21
CA ALA A 34 -4.80 -7.14 -16.02
C ALA A 34 -5.34 -7.01 -14.59
N PHE A 35 -5.49 -5.76 -14.15
CA PHE A 35 -6.21 -5.43 -12.92
C PHE A 35 -7.72 -5.52 -13.16
N THR A 36 -8.42 -6.26 -12.30
CA THR A 36 -9.86 -6.51 -12.40
C THR A 36 -10.55 -6.49 -11.04
N ASP A 37 -11.76 -5.97 -11.01
CA ASP A 37 -12.60 -6.02 -9.81
C ASP A 37 -13.09 -7.45 -9.52
N SER A 38 -13.52 -7.67 -8.27
CA SER A 38 -14.17 -8.92 -7.88
C SER A 38 -15.51 -9.06 -8.63
N VAL A 39 -15.86 -10.28 -9.02
CA VAL A 39 -17.13 -10.56 -9.73
C VAL A 39 -18.34 -10.14 -8.89
N GLU A 40 -18.29 -10.34 -7.57
CA GLU A 40 -19.38 -9.97 -6.65
C GLU A 40 -19.15 -8.60 -5.99
N GLY A 41 -18.10 -7.86 -6.38
CA GLY A 41 -17.78 -6.55 -5.82
C GLY A 41 -17.33 -6.56 -4.35
N GLY A 42 -17.15 -7.73 -3.74
CA GLY A 42 -16.70 -7.88 -2.36
C GLY A 42 -15.35 -7.19 -2.13
N ARG A 43 -15.25 -6.48 -1.00
CA ARG A 43 -14.07 -5.77 -0.52
C ARG A 43 -13.91 -5.96 0.98
N PHE A 44 -12.69 -5.81 1.49
CA PHE A 44 -12.45 -5.69 2.93
C PHE A 44 -11.35 -4.67 3.25
N GLU A 45 -11.42 -4.14 4.47
CA GLU A 45 -10.46 -3.17 4.98
C GLU A 45 -9.07 -3.79 5.14
N SER A 46 -8.10 -3.19 4.45
CA SER A 46 -6.67 -3.40 4.71
C SER A 46 -6.22 -2.39 5.76
N VAL A 47 -5.91 -2.87 6.97
CA VAL A 47 -5.63 -2.02 8.14
C VAL A 47 -4.13 -1.98 8.44
N ASN A 48 -3.61 -0.79 8.70
CA ASN A 48 -2.23 -0.61 9.15
C ASN A 48 -2.09 -1.11 10.60
N PRO A 49 -1.28 -2.14 10.88
CA PRO A 49 -1.13 -2.65 12.24
C PRO A 49 -0.40 -1.68 13.19
N ALA A 50 0.35 -0.70 12.66
CA ALA A 50 1.10 0.25 13.47
C ALA A 50 0.22 1.41 13.99
N THR A 51 -0.85 1.76 13.27
CA THR A 51 -1.70 2.92 13.59
C THR A 51 -3.17 2.57 13.79
N GLY A 52 -3.64 1.44 13.25
CA GLY A 52 -5.04 1.06 13.20
C GLY A 52 -5.84 1.71 12.07
N ASP A 53 -5.20 2.54 11.24
CA ASP A 53 -5.88 3.23 10.14
C ASP A 53 -6.20 2.26 8.99
N VAL A 54 -7.38 2.41 8.39
CA VAL A 54 -7.73 1.75 7.12
C VAL A 54 -6.93 2.40 6.00
N LEU A 55 -6.16 1.59 5.28
CA LEU A 55 -5.33 2.03 4.17
C LEU A 55 -6.06 1.94 2.83
N ALA A 56 -6.85 0.89 2.64
CA ALA A 56 -7.56 0.62 1.40
C ALA A 56 -8.67 -0.45 1.56
N GLU A 57 -9.57 -0.51 0.57
CA GLU A 57 -10.54 -1.59 0.38
C GLU A 57 -10.04 -2.53 -0.74
N VAL A 58 -9.75 -3.80 -0.42
CA VAL A 58 -9.18 -4.80 -1.35
C VAL A 58 -10.18 -5.89 -1.73
#